data_AF-A0A0Q4WTN4-F1
#
_entry.id   AF-A0A0Q4WTN4-F1
#
_cell.length_a   1.000
_cell.length_b   1.000
_cell.length_c   1.000
_cell.angle_alpha   90.00
_cell.angle_beta   90.00
_cell.angle_gamma   90.00
#
_symmetry.space_group_name_H-M   'P 1'
#
loop_
_entity.id
_entity.type
_entity.pdbx_description
1 polymer ?
#
loop_
_entity_poly.entity_id
_entity_poly.type
_entity_poly.pdbx_seq_one_letter_code
_entity_poly.pdbx_strand_id
1 'polypeptide(L)' 'MSQTLYRIGPDEHHLIQAGEVVGNLAREEGKSSWRVSLLEDAGTIRQRLFRSFDAALEWLGLPALAEPV' A
#
# COMPACT_ATOMS: atom_id res chain seq x y z
N MET A 1 -3.24 -7.57 -13.88
CA MET A 1 -1.85 -7.86 -13.46
C MET A 1 -1.85 -7.94 -11.94
N SER A 2 -1.28 -8.99 -11.35
CA SER A 2 -1.31 -9.17 -9.90
C SER A 2 -0.35 -8.19 -9.23
N GLN A 3 -0.84 -7.36 -8.32
CA GLN A 3 -0.01 -6.59 -7.39
C GLN A 3 0.23 -7.45 -6.14
N THR A 4 1.32 -7.18 -5.42
CA THR A 4 1.64 -7.82 -4.14
C THR A 4 2.16 -6.79 -3.15
N LEU A 5 1.90 -7.01 -1.86
CA LEU A 5 2.47 -6.21 -0.77
C LEU A 5 3.77 -6.85 -0.26
N TYR A 6 4.79 -6.04 -0.02
CA TYR A 6 6.03 -6.46 0.64
C TYR A 6 6.29 -5.58 1.87
N ARG A 7 6.37 -6.19 3.05
CA ARG A 7 6.59 -5.47 4.32
C ARG A 7 8.04 -5.00 4.42
N ILE A 8 8.22 -3.71 4.70
CA ILE A 8 9.55 -3.08 4.90
C ILE A 8 9.72 -2.44 6.27
N GLY A 9 8.64 -2.33 7.04
CA GLY A 9 8.64 -1.84 8.41
C GLY A 9 7.42 -2.33 9.19
N PRO A 10 7.28 -1.94 10.47
CA PRO A 10 6.12 -2.32 11.28
C PRO A 10 4.81 -1.78 10.68
N ASP A 11 4.87 -0.59 10.09
CA ASP A 11 3.73 0.16 9.56
C ASP A 11 3.93 0.58 8.09
N GLU A 12 4.86 -0.04 7.36
CA GLU A 12 5.20 0.34 5.99
C GLU A 12 5.39 -0.87 5.07
N HIS A 13 4.81 -0.76 3.87
CA HIS A 13 4.81 -1.79 2.84
C HIS A 13 5.07 -1.19 1.46
N HIS A 14 5.87 -1.85 0.65
CA HIS A 14 5.96 -1.59 -0.79
C HIS A 14 4.85 -2.32 -1.55
N LEU A 15 4.34 -1.65 -2.58
CA LEU A 15 3.45 -2.23 -3.59
C LEU A 15 4.30 -2.66 -4.77
N ILE A 16 4.34 -3.95 -5.06
CA ILE A 16 5.13 -4.53 -6.14
C ILE A 16 4.20 -4.97 -7.26
N GLN A 17 4.49 -4.53 -8.49
CA GLN A 17 3.82 -4.97 -9.71
C GLN A 17 4.87 -5.31 -10.76
N ALA A 18 4.77 -6.50 -11.37
CA ALA A 18 5.70 -6.96 -12.40
C ALA A 18 7.20 -6.90 -11.99
N GLY A 19 7.49 -7.01 -10.69
CA GLY A 19 8.86 -6.94 -10.14
C GLY A 19 9.35 -5.54 -9.79
N GLU A 20 8.54 -4.50 -10.01
CA GLU A 20 8.88 -3.11 -9.72
C GLU A 20 8.07 -2.54 -8.56
N VAL A 21 8.66 -1.63 -7.79
CA VAL A 21 7.95 -0.88 -6.75
C VAL A 21 7.11 0.20 -7.43
N VAL A 22 5.80 0.05 -7.36
CA VAL A 22 4.82 0.98 -7.95
C VAL A 22 4.13 1.86 -6.92
N GLY A 23 4.52 1.76 -5.65
CA GLY A 23 3.94 2.56 -4.59
C GLY A 23 4.26 2.05 -3.20
N ASN A 24 3.64 2.66 -2.21
CA ASN A 24 3.70 2.20 -0.83
C ASN A 24 2.36 2.34 -0.10
N LEU A 25 2.19 1.51 0.92
CA LEU A 25 1.12 1.58 1.90
C LEU A 25 1.78 1.77 3.27
N ALA A 26 1.59 2.95 3.84
CA ALA A 26 2.22 3.35 5.10
C ALA A 26 1.18 3.91 6.06
N ARG A 27 1.31 3.62 7.35
CA ARG A 27 0.53 4.31 8.37
C ARG A 27 1.00 5.75 8.50
N GLU A 28 0.07 6.68 8.70
CA GLU A 28 0.44 8.05 9.03
C GLU A 28 0.96 8.11 10.48
N GLU A 29 2.13 8.73 10.67
CA GLU A 29 2.75 8.91 11.98
C GLU A 29 1.79 9.66 12.94
N GLY A 30 1.61 9.10 14.13
CA GLY A 30 0.70 9.64 15.15
C GLY A 30 -0.80 9.49 14.85
N LYS A 31 -1.19 8.79 13.77
CA LYS A 31 -2.59 8.55 13.40
C LYS A 31 -2.91 7.06 13.27
N SER A 32 -4.19 6.72 13.26
CA SER A 32 -4.69 5.39 12.91
C SER A 32 -4.95 5.21 11.41
N SER A 33 -4.81 6.28 10.62
CA SER A 33 -5.02 6.27 9.18
C SER A 33 -3.85 5.65 8.43
N TRP A 34 -4.17 5.06 7.29
CA TRP A 34 -3.24 4.46 6.35
C TRP A 34 -3.25 5.26 5.05
N ARG A 35 -2.06 5.54 4.51
CA ARG A 35 -1.87 6.22 3.24
C ARG A 35 -1.37 5.23 2.20
N VAL A 36 -2.09 5.17 1.09
CA VAL A 36 -1.58 4.55 -0.14
C VAL A 36 -1.01 5.66 -1.03
N SER A 37 0.20 5.46 -1.53
CA SER A 37 0.80 6.27 -2.60
C SER A 37 1.09 5.37 -3.80
N LEU A 38 0.60 5.72 -4.98
CA LEU A 38 0.85 5.00 -6.23
C LEU A 38 1.63 5.89 -7.19
N LEU A 39 2.69 5.34 -7.78
CA LEU A 39 3.38 5.92 -8.92
C LEU A 39 2.54 5.69 -10.17
N GLU A 40 2.28 6.75 -10.91
CA GLU A 40 1.63 6.69 -12.22
C GLU A 40 2.66 6.88 -13.33
N ASP A 41 2.31 6.49 -14.56
CA ASP A 41 3.22 6.46 -15.72
C ASP A 41 3.88 7.82 -16.04
N ALA A 42 3.30 8.93 -15.57
CA ALA A 42 3.82 10.29 -15.76
C ALA A 42 4.79 10.74 -14.63
N GLY A 43 5.14 9.86 -13.68
CA GLY A 43 5.88 10.21 -12.48
C GLY A 43 5.05 10.99 -11.45
N THR A 44 3.74 11.11 -11.68
CA THR A 44 2.79 11.65 -10.70
C THR A 44 2.53 10.63 -9.60
N ILE A 45 2.28 11.11 -8.39
CA ILE A 45 1.93 10.27 -7.25
C ILE A 45 0.47 10.47 -6.93
N ARG A 46 -0.34 9.42 -7.09
CA ARG A 46 -1.72 9.40 -6.62
C ARG A 46 -1.75 8.91 -5.18
N GLN A 47 -2.26 9.75 -4.28
CA GLN A 47 -2.37 9.41 -2.86
C GLN A 47 -3.82 9.31 -2.40
N ARG A 48 -4.08 8.38 -1.47
CA ARG A 48 -5.37 8.27 -0.79
C ARG A 48 -5.21 7.79 0.64
N LEU A 49 -6.02 8.35 1.54
CA LEU A 49 -6.09 7.98 2.95
C LEU A 49 -7.25 7.01 3.21
N PHE A 50 -7.00 6.07 4.11
CA PHE A 50 -7.93 5.04 4.55
C PHE A 50 -7.96 4.98 6.07
N ARG A 51 -9.11 4.60 6.61
CA ARG A 51 -9.32 4.46 8.06
C ARG A 51 -8.68 3.21 8.67
N SER A 52 -8.32 2.24 7.85
CA SER A 52 -7.73 0.95 8.25
C SER A 52 -6.89 0.36 7.12
N PHE A 53 -6.03 -0.58 7.47
CA PHE A 53 -5.21 -1.34 6.53
C PHE A 53 -6.08 -2.14 5.55
N ASP A 54 -7.09 -2.87 6.07
CA ASP A 54 -7.99 -3.68 5.25
C ASP A 54 -8.74 -2.86 4.20
N ALA A 55 -9.17 -1.64 4.54
CA ALA A 55 -9.83 -0.75 3.60
C ALA A 55 -8.89 -0.28 2.48
N ALA A 56 -7.59 -0.14 2.78
CA ALA A 56 -6.58 0.14 1.78
C ALA A 56 -6.34 -1.08 0.86
N LEU A 57 -6.28 -2.29 1.42
CA LEU A 57 -6.12 -3.53 0.65
C LEU A 57 -7.31 -3.80 -0.28
N GLU A 58 -8.53 -3.64 0.23
CA GLU A 58 -9.77 -3.77 -0.55
C GLU A 58 -9.77 -2.80 -1.74
N TRP A 59 -9.38 -1.55 -1.51
CA TRP A 59 -9.28 -0.56 -2.58
C TRP A 59 -8.20 -0.90 -3.61
N LEU A 60 -7.09 -1.50 -3.19
CA LEU A 60 -6.03 -1.99 -4.06
C LEU A 60 -6.40 -3.30 -4.78
N GLY A 61 -7.55 -3.92 -4.46
CA GLY A 61 -7.94 -5.23 -4.98
C GLY A 61 -7.02 -6.35 -4.51
N LEU A 62 -6.33 -6.14 -3.39
CA LEU A 62 -5.45 -7.13 -2.77
C LEU A 62 -6.25 -7.95 -1.76
N PRO A 63 -6.00 -9.27 -1.66
CA PRO A 63 -6.60 -10.06 -0.60
C PRO A 63 -6.16 -9.46 0.75
N ALA A 64 -7.09 -9.45 1.71
CA ALA A 64 -6.73 -9.18 3.09
C ALA A 64 -5.64 -10.18 3.48
N LEU A 65 -4.42 -9.70 3.65
CA LEU A 65 -3.31 -10.54 4.08
C LEU A 65 -3.56 -10.86 5.55
N ALA A 66 -3.74 -12.15 5.87
CA ALA A 66 -3.33 -12.60 7.18
C ALA A 66 -1.83 -12.27 7.26
N GLU A 67 -1.45 -11.35 8.16
CA GLU A 67 -0.10 -10.80 8.27
C GLU A 67 0.98 -11.83 7.94
N PRO A 68 1.89 -11.57 6.97
CA PRO A 68 3.13 -12.32 6.95
C PRO A 68 3.92 -11.87 8.17
N VAL A 69 3.99 -12.77 9.15
CA VAL A 69 4.79 -12.64 10.39
C VAL A 69 6.23 -12.31 10.04
#